data_AF-A0A920NTL4-F1
#
_entry.id   AF-A0A920NTL4-F1
#
_cell.length_a   1.000
_cell.length_b   1.000
_cell.length_c   1.000
_cell.angle_alpha   90.00
_cell.angle_beta   90.00
_cell.angle_gamma   90.00
#
_symmetry.space_group_name_H-M   'P 1'
#
loop_
_entity.id
_entity.type
_entity.pdbx_description
1 polymer ?
#
loop_
_entity_poly.entity_id
_entity_poly.type
_entity_poly.pdbx_seq_one_letter_code
_entity_poly.pdbx_strand_id
1 'polypeptide(L)'
;MSEEQRSLKDIINFRMQKLETLRESGLDPYPHSFTPTNNSAELIENFKEFDNKDVVIAGRIMAVRKMGGSSFFHIQDTGEESKFILNVIR
;
A
#
# COMPACT_ATOMS: atom_id res chain seq x y z
N MET A 1 31.89 11.80 0.62
CA MET A 1 30.49 11.34 0.58
C MET A 1 29.73 12.13 1.62
N SER A 2 28.77 12.96 1.21
CA SER A 2 27.96 13.75 2.15
C SER A 2 27.07 12.83 3.00
N GLU A 3 26.63 13.30 4.17
CA GLU A 3 25.78 12.52 5.09
C GLU A 3 24.45 12.13 4.43
N GLU A 4 23.88 13.00 3.58
CA GLU A 4 22.72 12.70 2.73
C GLU A 4 22.95 11.51 1.80
N GLN A 5 24.13 11.41 1.18
CA GLN A 5 24.46 10.30 0.27
C GLN A 5 24.57 8.96 0.99
N ARG A 6 24.95 8.95 2.27
CA ARG A 6 24.97 7.72 3.09
C ARG A 6 23.54 7.30 3.45
N SER A 7 22.74 8.23 3.94
CA SER A 7 21.32 7.99 4.28
C SER A 7 20.50 7.44 3.09
N LEU A 8 20.67 8.02 1.90
CA LEU A 8 19.99 7.52 0.69
C LEU A 8 20.42 6.10 0.31
N LYS A 9 21.70 5.77 0.45
CA LYS A 9 22.20 4.41 0.18
C LYS A 9 21.61 3.40 1.15
N ASP A 10 21.51 3.75 2.42
CA ASP A 10 20.93 2.86 3.43
C ASP A 10 19.44 2.58 3.15
N ILE A 11 18.68 3.61 2.73
CA ILE A 11 17.28 3.45 2.30
C ILE A 11 17.17 2.52 1.09
N ILE A 12 18.03 2.70 0.09
CA ILE A 12 18.04 1.86 -1.13
C ILE A 12 18.35 0.41 -0.76
N ASN A 13 19.42 0.18 0.02
CA ASN A 13 19.83 -1.16 0.44
C ASN A 13 18.70 -1.88 1.19
N PHE A 14 18.02 -1.18 2.10
CA PHE A 14 16.88 -1.73 2.83
C PHE A 14 15.70 -2.10 1.92
N ARG A 15 15.43 -1.30 0.88
CA ARG A 15 14.38 -1.62 -0.11
C ARG A 15 14.77 -2.83 -0.97
N MET A 16 16.04 -2.95 -1.36
CA MET A 16 16.55 -4.10 -2.10
C MET A 16 16.44 -5.38 -1.28
N GLN A 17 16.79 -5.34 0.02
CA GLN A 17 16.67 -6.51 0.88
C GLN A 17 15.22 -7.02 0.96
N LYS A 18 14.24 -6.12 1.11
CA LYS A 18 12.82 -6.48 1.10
C LYS A 18 12.38 -7.10 -0.22
N LEU A 19 12.89 -6.57 -1.33
CA LEU A 19 12.58 -7.05 -2.66
C LEU A 19 13.09 -8.49 -2.85
N GLU A 20 14.31 -8.79 -2.38
CA GLU A 20 14.84 -10.15 -2.40
C GLU A 20 14.03 -11.10 -1.51
N THR A 21 13.65 -10.68 -0.29
CA THR A 21 12.77 -11.50 0.57
C THR A 21 11.42 -11.82 -0.11
N LEU A 22 10.83 -10.86 -0.83
CA LEU A 22 9.60 -11.11 -1.59
C LEU A 22 9.83 -12.18 -2.68
N ARG A 23 10.92 -12.06 -3.44
CA ARG A 23 11.29 -13.06 -4.47
C ARG A 23 11.55 -14.44 -3.87
N GLU A 24 12.27 -14.52 -2.76
CA GLU A 24 12.55 -15.77 -2.04
C GLU A 24 11.27 -16.45 -1.55
N SER A 25 10.26 -15.68 -1.16
CA SER A 25 8.93 -16.20 -0.82
C SER A 25 8.07 -16.62 -2.02
N GLY A 26 8.60 -16.52 -3.26
CA GLY A 26 7.89 -16.87 -4.49
C GLY A 26 6.87 -15.83 -4.95
N LEU A 27 6.88 -14.62 -4.37
CA LEU A 27 6.00 -13.52 -4.75
C LEU A 27 6.71 -12.63 -5.78
N ASP A 28 6.04 -12.39 -6.91
CA ASP A 28 6.50 -11.41 -7.90
C ASP A 28 6.25 -9.97 -7.39
N PRO A 29 7.30 -9.17 -7.13
CA PRO A 29 7.13 -7.79 -6.67
C PRO A 29 6.51 -6.86 -7.73
N TYR A 30 6.52 -7.24 -9.01
CA TYR A 30 6.07 -6.43 -10.13
C TYR A 30 5.11 -7.22 -11.05
N PRO A 31 3.91 -7.57 -10.56
CA PRO A 31 2.94 -8.33 -11.35
C PRO A 31 2.51 -7.55 -12.59
N HIS A 32 2.31 -8.26 -13.70
CA HIS A 32 2.03 -7.68 -15.02
C HIS A 32 0.70 -6.89 -15.09
N SER A 33 -0.30 -7.30 -14.32
CA SER A 33 -1.60 -6.63 -14.32
C SER A 33 -2.33 -6.82 -13.00
N PHE A 34 -2.84 -5.73 -12.46
CA PHE A 34 -3.80 -5.74 -11.38
C PHE A 34 -5.04 -4.97 -11.85
N THR A 35 -6.21 -5.60 -11.78
CA THR A 35 -7.48 -4.99 -12.20
C THR A 35 -8.26 -4.61 -10.94
N PRO A 36 -8.24 -3.33 -10.50
CA PRO A 36 -9.09 -2.89 -9.42
C PRO A 36 -10.57 -2.94 -9.86
N THR A 37 -11.44 -3.34 -8.95
CA THR A 37 -12.90 -3.39 -9.19
C THR A 37 -13.55 -2.03 -8.92
N ASN A 38 -12.95 -1.22 -8.04
CA ASN A 38 -13.52 0.05 -7.59
C ASN A 38 -12.49 1.16 -7.60
N ASN A 39 -12.94 2.38 -7.90
CA ASN A 39 -12.15 3.59 -7.70
C ASN A 39 -12.30 4.07 -6.25
N SER A 40 -11.23 4.61 -5.66
CA SER A 40 -11.27 5.12 -4.29
C SER A 40 -12.26 6.28 -4.10
N ALA A 41 -12.44 7.14 -5.10
CA ALA A 41 -13.40 8.25 -5.05
C ALA A 41 -14.85 7.74 -5.00
N GLU A 42 -15.19 6.76 -5.84
CA GLU A 42 -16.52 6.16 -5.88
C GLU A 42 -16.89 5.47 -4.56
N LEU A 43 -15.90 4.82 -3.91
CA LEU A 43 -16.10 4.20 -2.61
C LEU A 43 -16.38 5.21 -1.49
N ILE A 44 -15.78 6.41 -1.56
CA ILE A 44 -16.00 7.47 -0.59
C ILE A 44 -17.38 8.10 -0.79
N GLU A 45 -17.75 8.38 -2.03
CA GLU A 45 -19.05 8.96 -2.39
C GLU A 45 -20.21 8.02 -2.04
N ASN A 46 -20.06 6.73 -2.36
CA ASN A 46 -21.09 5.71 -2.19
C ASN A 46 -20.83 4.77 -1.01
N PHE A 47 -20.15 5.25 0.04
CA PHE A 47 -19.73 4.43 1.19
C PHE A 47 -20.85 3.55 1.76
N LYS A 48 -22.08 4.07 1.84
CA LYS A 48 -23.25 3.32 2.34
C LYS A 48 -23.62 2.11 1.49
N GLU A 49 -23.38 2.15 0.18
CA GLU A 49 -23.71 1.06 -0.74
C GLU A 49 -22.66 -0.07 -0.70
N PHE A 50 -21.45 0.26 -0.26
CA PHE A 50 -20.34 -0.66 -0.10
C PHE A 50 -20.15 -1.12 1.36
N ASP A 51 -21.04 -0.73 2.26
CA ASP A 51 -21.02 -1.19 3.65
C ASP A 51 -21.18 -2.72 3.70
N ASN A 52 -20.27 -3.40 4.41
CA ASN A 52 -20.14 -4.86 4.47
C ASN A 52 -19.89 -5.58 3.13
N LYS A 53 -19.39 -4.88 2.10
CA LYS A 53 -18.98 -5.52 0.84
C LYS A 53 -17.46 -5.57 0.69
N ASP A 54 -16.97 -6.63 0.07
CA ASP A 54 -15.57 -6.74 -0.33
C ASP A 54 -15.31 -5.81 -1.52
N VAL A 55 -14.26 -4.99 -1.40
CA VAL A 55 -13.85 -4.02 -2.43
C VAL A 55 -12.39 -4.25 -2.79
N VAL A 56 -12.06 -4.04 -4.07
CA VAL A 56 -10.70 -4.22 -4.59
C VAL A 56 -10.24 -2.92 -5.20
N ILE A 57 -9.18 -2.35 -4.63
CA ILE A 57 -8.62 -1.04 -5.01
C ILE A 57 -7.12 -1.15 -5.33
N ALA A 58 -6.63 -0.21 -6.12
CA ALA A 58 -5.21 -0.02 -6.43
C ALA A 58 -4.77 1.40 -6.08
N GLY A 59 -3.50 1.59 -5.76
CA GLY A 59 -2.93 2.93 -5.61
C GLY A 59 -1.55 2.92 -4.94
N ARG A 60 -0.99 4.11 -4.74
CA ARG A 60 0.29 4.32 -4.07
C ARG A 60 0.09 4.43 -2.56
N ILE A 61 0.81 3.61 -1.79
CA ILE A 61 0.85 3.74 -0.34
C ILE A 61 1.67 4.99 0.04
N MET A 62 1.00 5.97 0.64
CA MET A 62 1.59 7.25 1.08
C MET A 62 2.08 7.19 2.53
N ALA A 63 1.31 6.54 3.40
CA ALA A 63 1.65 6.40 4.81
C ALA A 63 1.20 5.05 5.35
N VAL A 64 2.00 4.48 6.25
CA VAL A 64 1.68 3.24 6.98
C VAL A 64 1.84 3.51 8.47
N ARG A 65 0.78 3.28 9.25
CA ARG A 65 0.81 3.38 10.71
C ARG A 65 0.42 2.05 11.31
N LYS A 66 1.38 1.35 11.89
CA LYS A 66 1.16 0.06 12.55
C LYS A 66 0.69 0.32 13.99
N MET A 67 -0.47 -0.20 14.36
CA MET A 67 -1.05 -0.10 15.70
C MET A 67 -1.24 -1.48 16.33
N GLY A 68 -0.17 -2.28 16.40
CA GLY A 68 -0.15 -3.58 17.08
C GLY A 68 -1.09 -4.61 16.45
N GLY A 69 -2.37 -4.58 16.84
CA GLY A 69 -3.45 -5.44 16.33
C GLY A 69 -4.18 -4.90 15.10
N SER A 70 -3.86 -3.68 14.65
CA SER A 70 -4.39 -3.13 13.39
C SER A 70 -3.31 -2.32 12.66
N SER A 71 -3.53 -2.02 11.38
CA SER A 71 -2.62 -1.16 10.61
C SER A 71 -3.40 -0.24 9.69
N PHE A 72 -3.07 1.05 9.74
CA PHE A 72 -3.70 2.08 8.94
C PHE A 72 -2.81 2.41 7.74
N PHE A 73 -3.40 2.48 6.55
CA PHE A 73 -2.68 2.74 5.31
C PHE A 73 -3.37 3.87 4.55
N HIS A 74 -2.61 4.89 4.15
CA HIS A 74 -3.13 5.91 3.24
C HIS A 74 -2.73 5.51 1.83
N ILE A 75 -3.70 5.42 0.93
CA ILE A 75 -3.50 5.01 -0.46
C ILE A 75 -3.98 6.14 -1.37
N GLN A 76 -3.12 6.59 -2.28
CA GLN A 76 -3.44 7.59 -3.28
C GLN A 76 -3.56 6.90 -4.65
N ASP A 77 -4.75 6.91 -5.23
CA ASP A 77 -4.97 6.52 -6.63
C ASP A 77 -4.79 7.76 -7.54
N THR A 78 -4.99 7.60 -8.85
CA THR A 78 -5.03 8.64 -9.89
C THR A 78 -6.01 9.80 -9.59
N GLY A 79 -6.90 9.64 -8.60
CA GLY A 79 -7.77 10.68 -8.05
C GLY A 79 -7.29 11.27 -6.72
N GLU A 80 -8.22 11.62 -5.84
CA GLU A 80 -7.95 12.23 -4.54
C GLU A 80 -7.28 11.29 -3.52
N GLU A 81 -6.59 11.86 -2.53
CA GLU A 81 -6.00 11.10 -1.42
C GLU A 81 -7.07 10.36 -0.62
N SER A 82 -7.02 9.03 -0.61
CA SER A 82 -8.01 8.20 0.06
C SER A 82 -7.39 7.51 1.29
N LYS A 83 -8.03 7.69 2.45
CA LYS A 83 -7.58 7.08 3.71
C LYS A 83 -8.30 5.76 3.91
N PHE A 84 -7.56 4.66 3.93
CA PHE A 84 -8.13 3.34 4.15
C PHE A 84 -7.69 2.76 5.50
N ILE A 85 -8.59 2.03 6.14
CA ILE A 85 -8.30 1.29 7.36
C ILE A 85 -8.27 -0.18 6.95
N LEU A 86 -7.10 -0.80 6.96
CA LEU A 86 -7.00 -2.25 6.79
C LEU A 86 -6.97 -2.89 8.18
N ASN A 87 -8.09 -3.49 8.57
CA ASN A 87 -8.13 -4.28 9.78
C ASN A 87 -7.53 -5.66 9.49
N VAL A 88 -6.21 -5.79 9.58
CA VAL A 88 -5.55 -7.10 9.57
C VAL A 88 -5.79 -7.74 10.94
N ILE A 89 -6.99 -8.28 11.15
CA ILE A 89 -7.26 -9.17 12.27
C ILE A 89 -6.45 -10.44 11.98
N ARG A 90 -5.48 -10.71 12.85
CA ARG A 90 -4.66 -11.91 12.78
C ARG A 90 -5.46 -13.13 13.19
#